data_AF-A0A9E0TRC2-F1
#
_entry.id   AF-A0A9E0TRC2-F1
#
_cell.length_a   1.000
_cell.length_b   1.000
_cell.length_c   1.000
_cell.angle_alpha   90.00
_cell.angle_beta   90.00
_cell.angle_gamma   90.00
#
_symmetry.space_group_name_H-M   'P 1'
#
loop_
_entity.id
_entity.type
_entity.pdbx_description
1 polymer ?
#
loop_
_entity_poly.entity_id
_entity_poly.type
_entity_poly.pdbx_seq_one_letter_code
_entity_poly.pdbx_strand_id
1 'polypeptide(L)'
;MALQNSDIVVLVVFLLLIPLLFYKRKRQIGNPWEPGMSARVSINSHPLSCQICKCNYFYKREALIPTTFVSFFSLAFFNQSGSAYVCQSCGFIHWFSRPKETCVEPISERSREF
;
A
#
# COMPACT_ATOMS: atom_id res chain seq x y z
N MET A 1 28.11 29.74 -21.68
CA MET A 1 28.36 28.36 -22.16
C MET A 1 27.12 27.97 -22.93
N ALA A 2 27.18 27.94 -24.27
CA ALA A 2 26.02 27.66 -25.12
C ALA A 2 25.72 26.15 -25.10
N LEU A 3 24.46 25.77 -24.89
CA LEU A 3 24.02 24.38 -24.99
C LEU A 3 24.18 23.91 -26.44
N GLN A 4 24.94 22.84 -26.67
CA GLN A 4 25.06 22.23 -28.00
C GLN A 4 23.82 21.39 -28.30
N ASN A 5 23.53 21.18 -29.60
CA ASN A 5 22.38 20.39 -30.04
C ASN A 5 22.36 18.97 -29.45
N SER A 6 23.52 18.39 -29.14
CA SER A 6 23.63 17.11 -28.44
C SER A 6 23.06 17.16 -27.01
N ASP A 7 23.26 18.26 -26.29
CA ASP A 7 22.76 18.43 -24.91
C ASP A 7 21.23 18.57 -24.90
N ILE A 8 20.68 19.23 -25.92
CA ILE A 8 19.23 19.38 -26.11
C ILE A 8 18.59 18.01 -26.39
N VAL A 9 19.19 17.20 -27.26
CA VAL A 9 18.68 15.85 -27.57
C VAL A 9 18.71 14.96 -26.33
N VAL A 10 19.79 15.00 -25.55
CA VAL A 10 19.90 14.25 -24.29
C VAL A 10 18.82 14.69 -23.30
N LEU A 11 18.62 16.00 -23.12
CA LEU A 11 17.57 16.55 -22.25
C LEU A 11 16.17 16.11 -22.69
N VAL A 12 15.86 16.17 -23.98
CA VAL A 12 14.54 15.77 -24.52
C VAL A 12 14.30 14.26 -24.33
N VAL A 13 15.32 13.43 -24.56
CA VAL A 13 15.24 11.98 -24.32
C VAL A 13 14.97 11.68 -22.83
N PHE A 14 15.67 12.34 -21.91
CA PHE A 14 15.39 12.20 -20.48
C PHE A 14 13.97 12.68 -20.13
N LEU A 15 13.53 13.83 -20.65
CA LEU A 15 12.19 14.36 -20.42
C LEU A 15 11.07 13.46 -20.97
N LEU A 16 11.33 12.67 -22.02
CA LEU A 16 10.37 11.72 -22.58
C LEU A 16 10.41 10.34 -21.90
N LEU A 17 11.57 9.89 -21.41
CA LEU A 17 11.72 8.59 -20.75
C LEU A 17 11.32 8.62 -19.26
N ILE A 18 11.56 9.74 -18.56
CA ILE A 18 11.22 9.90 -17.14
C ILE A 18 9.72 9.67 -16.87
N PRO A 19 8.77 10.26 -17.62
CA PRO A 19 7.33 10.04 -17.42
C PRO A 19 6.91 8.57 -17.57
N LEU A 20 7.54 7.82 -18.49
CA LEU A 20 7.25 6.40 -18.72
C LEU A 20 7.69 5.53 -17.53
N LEU A 21 8.80 5.88 -16.88
CA LEU A 21 9.27 5.22 -15.66
C LEU A 21 8.33 5.48 -14.47
N PHE A 22 7.78 6.69 -14.37
CA PHE A 22 6.78 7.03 -13.34
C PHE A 22 5.41 6.39 -13.60
N TYR A 23 5.00 6.21 -14.87
CA TYR A 23 3.71 5.62 -15.23
C TYR A 23 3.60 4.14 -14.81
N LYS A 24 4.64 3.33 -15.02
CA LYS A 24 4.64 1.91 -14.61
C LYS A 24 4.49 1.72 -13.09
N ARG A 25 4.91 2.69 -12.29
CA ARG A 25 4.96 2.60 -10.82
C ARG A 25 3.59 2.74 -10.14
N LYS A 26 2.64 3.47 -10.75
CA LYS A 26 1.30 3.67 -10.18
C LYS A 26 0.46 2.38 -10.07
N ARG A 27 0.86 1.27 -10.70
CA ARG A 27 0.15 -0.02 -10.64
C ARG A 27 0.34 -0.81 -9.34
N GLN A 28 1.20 -0.38 -8.43
CA GLN A 28 1.42 -1.08 -7.14
C GLN A 28 0.46 -0.64 -6.03
N ILE A 29 -0.37 0.37 -6.31
CA ILE A 29 -1.49 0.73 -5.46
C ILE A 29 -2.60 -0.26 -5.87
N GLY A 30 -2.85 -1.26 -5.02
CA GLY A 30 -3.99 -2.15 -5.23
C GLY A 30 -5.28 -1.31 -5.29
N ASN A 31 -6.37 -1.91 -5.78
CA ASN A 31 -7.64 -1.18 -5.82
C ASN A 31 -7.92 -0.53 -4.44
N PRO A 32 -8.22 0.78 -4.40
CA PRO A 32 -8.59 1.45 -3.16
C PRO A 32 -9.71 0.67 -2.50
N TRP A 33 -9.45 0.16 -1.30
CA TRP A 33 -10.45 -0.61 -0.58
C TRP A 33 -11.55 0.33 -0.06
N GLU A 34 -12.81 -0.08 -0.19
CA GLU A 34 -13.94 0.77 0.19
C GLU A 34 -13.90 1.10 1.69
N PRO A 35 -13.92 2.40 2.07
CA PRO A 35 -13.77 2.80 3.45
C PRO A 35 -14.95 2.31 4.31
N GLY A 36 -14.64 1.63 5.42
CA GLY A 36 -15.56 1.43 6.54
C GLY A 36 -16.08 0.02 6.80
N MET A 37 -15.79 -0.99 5.96
CA MET A 37 -16.30 -2.35 6.16
C MET A 37 -15.30 -3.31 6.80
N SER A 38 -15.30 -3.54 8.11
CA SER A 38 -14.45 -4.58 8.68
C SER A 38 -14.73 -5.96 8.07
N ALA A 39 -13.70 -6.77 7.88
CA ALA A 39 -13.81 -8.09 7.24
C ALA A 39 -12.88 -9.11 7.91
N ARG A 40 -13.18 -10.41 7.72
CA ARG A 40 -12.23 -11.47 8.07
C ARG A 40 -11.15 -11.54 7.02
N VAL A 41 -9.91 -11.67 7.47
CA VAL A 41 -8.72 -11.60 6.61
C VAL A 41 -7.94 -12.89 6.77
N SER A 42 -7.50 -13.48 5.65
CA SER A 42 -6.49 -14.53 5.65
C SER A 42 -5.25 -14.06 4.91
N ILE A 43 -4.07 -14.33 5.47
CA ILE A 43 -2.76 -14.02 4.88
C ILE A 43 -2.10 -15.36 4.54
N ASN A 44 -1.80 -15.60 3.26
CA ASN A 44 -1.21 -16.86 2.81
C ASN A 44 -2.01 -18.09 3.31
N SER A 45 -3.34 -18.06 3.13
CA SER A 45 -4.28 -19.09 3.60
C SER A 45 -4.36 -19.30 5.11
N HIS A 46 -3.71 -18.46 5.92
CA HIS A 46 -3.83 -18.49 7.37
C HIS A 46 -4.75 -17.38 7.87
N PRO A 47 -5.79 -17.70 8.67
CA PRO A 47 -6.69 -16.68 9.20
C PRO A 47 -5.93 -15.75 10.14
N LEU A 48 -6.07 -14.45 9.90
CA LEU A 48 -5.48 -13.42 10.74
C LEU A 48 -6.27 -13.34 12.06
N SER A 49 -5.56 -13.43 13.18
CA SER A 49 -6.11 -13.22 14.53
C SER A 49 -5.34 -12.09 15.19
N CYS A 50 -6.06 -11.19 15.86
CA CYS A 50 -5.43 -10.12 16.62
C CYS A 50 -4.54 -10.71 17.71
N GLN A 51 -3.28 -10.28 17.79
CA GLN A 51 -2.35 -10.80 18.80
C GLN A 51 -2.73 -10.36 20.22
N ILE A 52 -3.43 -9.22 20.34
CA ILE A 52 -3.85 -8.62 21.62
C ILE A 52 -5.18 -9.20 22.12
N CYS A 53 -6.26 -9.13 21.32
CA CYS A 53 -7.61 -9.49 21.78
C CYS A 53 -8.22 -10.72 21.08
N LYS A 54 -7.49 -11.39 20.18
CA LYS A 54 -7.95 -12.56 19.41
C LYS A 54 -9.14 -12.32 18.47
N CYS A 55 -9.60 -11.08 18.31
CA CYS A 55 -10.58 -10.70 17.28
C CYS A 55 -10.06 -11.02 15.88
N ASN A 56 -10.95 -11.44 14.98
CA ASN A 56 -10.67 -11.87 13.62
C ASN A 56 -11.23 -10.91 12.55
N TYR A 57 -11.72 -9.73 12.95
CA TYR A 57 -12.23 -8.69 12.04
C TYR A 57 -11.29 -7.49 11.97
N PHE A 58 -11.04 -7.02 10.75
CA PHE A 58 -10.05 -5.98 10.49
C PHE A 58 -10.53 -4.97 9.44
N TYR A 59 -10.12 -3.72 9.64
CA TYR A 59 -10.16 -2.68 8.62
C TYR A 59 -8.85 -2.69 7.84
N LYS A 60 -8.90 -2.73 6.51
CA LYS A 60 -7.71 -2.63 5.68
C LYS A 60 -7.31 -1.16 5.52
N ARG A 61 -6.01 -0.88 5.64
CA ARG A 61 -5.41 0.42 5.35
C ARG A 61 -4.15 0.23 4.52
N GLU A 62 -3.86 1.21 3.67
CA GLU A 62 -2.56 1.27 3.02
C GLU A 62 -1.52 1.80 4.00
N ALA A 63 -0.42 1.04 4.13
CA ALA A 63 0.70 1.41 4.96
C ALA A 63 1.78 2.03 4.07
N LEU A 64 2.01 3.33 4.23
CA LEU A 64 3.22 3.97 3.71
C LEU A 64 4.35 3.58 4.66
N ILE A 65 5.26 2.70 4.21
CA ILE A 65 6.44 2.34 5.00
C ILE A 65 7.51 3.40 4.70
N PRO A 66 7.84 4.29 5.66
CA PRO A 66 8.92 5.25 5.46
C PRO A 66 10.25 4.49 5.46
N THR A 67 10.98 4.53 4.34
CA THR A 67 12.37 4.07 4.29
C THR A 67 13.24 5.03 5.10
N THR A 68 13.77 4.55 6.23
CA THR A 68 14.43 5.32 7.31
C THR A 68 15.72 6.07 6.89
N PHE A 69 16.09 6.13 5.60
CA PHE A 69 17.35 6.72 5.16
C PHE A 69 17.21 7.59 3.89
N VAL A 70 16.18 8.43 3.79
CA VAL A 70 16.01 9.40 2.69
C VAL A 70 15.63 10.80 3.22
N SER A 71 16.18 11.19 4.37
CA SER A 71 15.82 12.46 5.01
C SER A 71 16.60 13.68 4.53
N PHE A 72 17.28 13.66 3.37
CA PHE A 72 17.98 14.85 2.90
C PHE A 72 17.56 15.41 1.54
N PHE A 73 17.31 14.62 0.50
CA PHE A 73 16.75 15.18 -0.76
C PHE A 73 15.91 14.14 -1.53
N SER A 74 14.60 14.38 -1.57
CA SER A 74 13.75 14.11 -2.74
C SER A 74 13.43 12.67 -3.19
N LEU A 75 13.12 11.71 -2.30
CA LEU A 75 12.53 10.43 -2.74
C LEU A 75 11.37 9.92 -1.87
N ALA A 76 10.44 10.81 -1.46
CA ALA A 76 9.13 10.40 -0.92
C ALA A 76 8.30 9.53 -1.91
N PHE A 77 8.74 9.46 -3.17
CA PHE A 77 8.20 8.56 -4.20
C PHE A 77 8.76 7.14 -4.14
N PHE A 78 9.75 6.82 -3.30
CA PHE A 78 10.34 5.48 -3.19
C PHE A 78 9.63 4.55 -2.18
N ASN A 79 8.52 4.98 -1.60
CA ASN A 79 7.83 4.22 -0.56
C ASN A 79 7.25 2.92 -1.15
N GLN A 80 7.66 1.78 -0.57
CA GLN A 80 7.02 0.50 -0.83
C GLN A 80 5.65 0.52 -0.13
N SER A 81 4.58 0.19 -0.86
CA SER A 81 3.23 0.07 -0.30
C SER A 81 3.12 -1.23 0.50
N GLY A 82 3.02 -1.12 1.82
CA GLY A 82 2.62 -2.22 2.69
C GLY A 82 1.09 -2.26 2.84
N SER A 83 0.57 -3.38 3.32
CA SER A 83 -0.81 -3.45 3.83
C SER A 83 -0.80 -3.38 5.34
N ALA A 84 -1.69 -2.59 5.93
CA ALA A 84 -1.99 -2.60 7.34
C ALA A 84 -3.41 -3.11 7.57
N TYR A 85 -3.59 -3.95 8.59
CA TYR A 85 -4.90 -4.43 9.04
C TYR A 85 -5.11 -4.00 10.48
N VAL A 86 -6.08 -3.12 10.69
CA VAL A 86 -6.41 -2.55 12.00
C VAL A 86 -7.51 -3.40 12.62
N CYS A 87 -7.26 -3.96 13.81
CA CYS A 87 -8.25 -4.74 14.53
C CYS A 87 -9.49 -3.90 14.84
N GLN A 88 -10.68 -4.41 14.51
CA GLN A 88 -11.94 -3.72 14.79
C GLN A 88 -12.20 -3.55 16.29
N SER A 89 -11.78 -4.51 17.11
CA SER A 89 -12.08 -4.55 18.55
C SER A 89 -11.13 -3.69 19.39
N CYS A 90 -9.82 -3.79 19.19
CA CYS A 90 -8.83 -3.11 20.05
C CYS A 90 -7.96 -2.08 19.33
N GLY A 91 -8.12 -1.90 18.01
CA GLY A 91 -7.33 -0.94 17.22
C GLY A 91 -5.88 -1.35 16.95
N PHE A 92 -5.43 -2.50 17.44
CA PHE A 92 -4.07 -2.99 17.17
C PHE A 92 -3.82 -3.17 15.67
N ILE A 93 -2.67 -2.68 15.18
CA ILE A 93 -2.33 -2.66 13.75
C ILE A 93 -1.35 -3.78 13.40
N HIS A 94 -1.76 -4.64 12.47
CA HIS A 94 -0.89 -5.66 11.86
C HIS A 94 -0.31 -5.12 10.55
N TRP A 95 1.01 -5.00 10.48
CA TRP A 95 1.73 -4.48 9.31
C TRP A 95 2.30 -5.61 8.46
N PHE A 96 2.10 -5.53 7.15
CA PHE A 96 2.61 -6.48 6.17
C PHE A 96 3.32 -5.75 5.04
N SER A 97 4.61 -6.02 4.83
CA SER A 97 5.40 -5.35 3.78
C SER A 97 5.01 -5.80 2.37
N ARG A 98 4.76 -7.11 2.17
CA ARG A 98 4.30 -7.69 0.90
C ARG A 98 3.42 -8.91 1.19
N PRO A 99 2.17 -8.74 1.60
CA PRO A 99 1.30 -9.90 1.82
C PRO A 99 1.05 -10.57 0.46
N LYS A 100 1.39 -11.86 0.35
CA LYS A 100 0.86 -12.70 -0.73
C LYS A 100 -0.61 -12.96 -0.45
N GLU A 101 -1.41 -12.99 -1.53
CA GLU A 101 -2.80 -13.44 -1.62
C GLU A 101 -3.64 -13.26 -0.34
N THR A 102 -4.52 -12.24 -0.36
CA THR A 102 -5.46 -11.99 0.73
C THR A 102 -6.86 -12.41 0.33
N CYS A 103 -7.42 -13.38 1.05
CA CYS A 103 -8.87 -13.62 1.02
C CYS A 103 -9.52 -12.68 2.04
N VAL A 104 -10.51 -11.92 1.58
CA VAL A 104 -11.29 -11.00 2.42
C VAL A 104 -12.73 -11.49 2.37
N GLU A 105 -13.25 -11.92 3.51
CA GLU A 105 -14.67 -12.25 3.67
C GLU A 105 -15.37 -11.07 4.35
N PRO A 106 -16.21 -10.31 3.63
CA PRO A 106 -16.93 -9.19 4.21
C PRO A 106 -17.91 -9.67 5.28
N ILE A 107 -18.23 -8.80 6.24
CA ILE A 107 -19.32 -9.05 7.16
C ILE A 107 -20.62 -9.11 6.33
N SER A 108 -21.22 -10.28 6.21
CA SER A 108 -22.55 -10.41 5.62
C SER A 108 -23.51 -9.57 6.43
N GLU A 109 -24.31 -8.73 5.78
CA GLU A 109 -25.25 -7.79 6.41
C GLU A 109 -26.18 -8.42 7.47
N ARG A 110 -26.36 -9.75 7.42
CA ARG A 110 -27.15 -10.54 8.38
C ARG A 110 -26.65 -10.53 9.83
N SER A 111 -25.40 -10.16 10.12
CA SER A 111 -24.85 -10.20 11.49
C SER A 111 -24.82 -8.85 12.22
N ARG A 112 -25.46 -7.81 11.67
CA ARG A 112 -25.61 -6.49 12.32
C ARG A 112 -26.88 -6.35 13.17
N GLU A 113 -27.68 -7.39 13.28
CA GLU A 113 -28.91 -7.44 14.09
C GLU A 113 -28.66 -8.19 15.40
N PHE A 114 -28.03 -7.55 16.39
CA PHE A 114 -28.09 -7.95 17.81
C PHE A 114 -27.87 -6.73 18.70
#